data_AF-A0A9X4NMT3-F1
#
_entry.id   AF-A0A9X4NMT3-F1
#
_cell.length_a   1.000
_cell.length_b   1.000
_cell.length_c   1.000
_cell.angle_alpha   90.00
_cell.angle_beta   90.00
_cell.angle_gamma   90.00
#
_symmetry.space_group_name_H-M   'P 1'
#
loop_
_entity.id
_entity.type
_entity.pdbx_description
1 polymer ?
#
loop_
_entity_poly.entity_id
_entity_poly.type
_entity_poly.pdbx_seq_one_letter_code
_entity_poly.pdbx_strand_id
1 'polypeptide(L)'
;MIPAADVNARDASPLPCEADAHIWSAIARIGRTEDLHFSPNNQRLALVGHLKNQLLVLDIEVPPLAQGGSIRLIDYLEVRSDALVYPHGVFWLDDQTLIVANRQGEAPVLHIPLVGPPERSLHIEPLHMLGIGPLGAAHTPGSVAAARLGDGWIEVLLCNNYAHTVSQHLLNLEQPATSDMASVLLADGLDIPDGIALSHDGRWIAVSNHNHHCVFVYPNAATLDPGSQPAGVLRGVSYPHGLRFTSDDSFILVADAGEPFVQLYGCSEDGWCGEFQPLQTLRTVDQASFLRGRHNPQEGGPKGIAIDRSNHVFATTCHEQPLAFFELPAVLRPSTSTLPCTPSQPGWTAAEPTRWARHLLGLSRSREQLLAQHRAEMAGVEQALEQQRRLAQDRLADIEALQQALLQQQRHMDAVARSHSWRITAPLRTLASSLRRWRPDRSGAQEAESL
;
A
#
# COMPACT_ATOMS: atom_id res chain seq x y z
N MET A 1 5.36 -35.16 -9.55
CA MET A 1 5.74 -34.33 -10.72
C MET A 1 6.74 -33.32 -10.21
N ILE A 2 8.01 -33.41 -10.59
CA ILE A 2 9.04 -32.42 -10.22
C ILE A 2 8.75 -31.18 -11.07
N PRO A 3 8.58 -29.96 -10.50
CA PRO A 3 8.31 -28.77 -11.30
C PRO A 3 9.50 -28.47 -12.20
N ALA A 4 9.23 -28.06 -13.44
CA ALA A 4 10.23 -27.81 -14.49
C ALA A 4 11.22 -26.65 -14.21
N ALA A 5 11.12 -25.99 -13.05
CA ALA A 5 11.94 -24.82 -12.70
C ALA A 5 13.38 -25.18 -12.24
N ASP A 6 13.63 -26.42 -11.81
CA ASP A 6 14.94 -26.77 -11.22
C ASP A 6 16.05 -27.01 -12.25
N VAL A 7 15.73 -27.10 -13.56
CA VAL A 7 16.66 -27.60 -14.58
C VAL A 7 17.73 -26.56 -14.96
N ASN A 8 17.54 -25.28 -14.63
CA ASN A 8 18.45 -24.18 -14.99
C ASN A 8 18.82 -23.23 -13.82
N ALA A 9 18.43 -23.54 -12.59
CA ALA A 9 18.77 -22.71 -11.44
C ALA A 9 20.24 -22.91 -11.03
N ARG A 10 20.94 -21.80 -10.77
CA ARG A 10 22.31 -21.83 -10.22
C ARG A 10 22.26 -21.53 -8.72
N ASP A 11 22.93 -22.36 -7.93
CA ASP A 11 23.09 -22.08 -6.51
C ASP A 11 24.01 -20.87 -6.29
N ALA A 12 23.52 -19.88 -5.54
CA ALA A 12 24.31 -18.75 -5.07
C ALA A 12 24.70 -19.03 -3.61
N SER A 13 25.99 -19.27 -3.37
CA SER A 13 26.48 -19.44 -2.00
C SER A 13 26.51 -18.07 -1.29
N PRO A 14 25.94 -17.95 -0.08
CA PRO A 14 26.08 -16.73 0.69
C PRO A 14 27.54 -16.43 1.02
N LEU A 15 27.91 -15.16 1.00
CA LEU A 15 29.20 -14.69 1.50
C LEU A 15 29.31 -14.94 3.02
N PRO A 16 30.49 -15.33 3.53
CA PRO A 16 30.73 -15.41 4.96
C PRO A 16 30.44 -14.06 5.62
N CYS A 17 29.83 -14.10 6.80
CA CYS A 17 29.55 -12.90 7.58
C CYS A 17 30.13 -13.04 8.99
N GLU A 18 30.99 -12.09 9.35
CA GLU A 18 31.63 -11.99 10.65
C GLU A 18 30.89 -10.98 11.51
N ALA A 19 30.43 -11.42 12.67
CA ALA A 19 29.78 -10.56 13.66
C ALA A 19 29.89 -11.18 15.05
N ASP A 20 29.88 -10.34 16.07
CA ASP A 20 29.79 -10.81 17.45
C ASP A 20 28.44 -11.49 17.72
N ALA A 21 28.41 -12.40 18.69
CA ALA A 21 27.22 -13.19 19.03
C ALA A 21 25.98 -12.33 19.40
N HIS A 22 26.20 -11.15 19.98
CA HIS A 22 25.12 -10.24 20.36
C HIS A 22 24.42 -9.62 19.13
N ILE A 23 25.13 -9.41 18.03
CA ILE A 23 24.58 -8.92 16.75
C ILE A 23 23.71 -10.01 16.12
N TRP A 24 24.21 -11.25 16.05
CA TRP A 24 23.41 -12.39 15.58
C TRP A 24 22.18 -12.63 16.44
N SER A 25 22.28 -12.42 17.76
CA SER A 25 21.13 -12.48 18.64
C SER A 25 20.10 -11.40 18.30
N ALA A 26 20.51 -10.18 17.95
CA ALA A 26 19.60 -9.11 17.54
C ALA A 26 18.90 -9.44 16.21
N ILE A 27 19.63 -9.95 15.22
CA ILE A 27 19.09 -10.42 13.94
C ILE A 27 18.10 -11.58 14.15
N ALA A 28 18.38 -12.52 15.05
CA ALA A 28 17.44 -13.58 15.39
C ALA A 28 16.19 -13.05 16.12
N ARG A 29 16.35 -12.04 17.00
CA ARG A 29 15.23 -11.45 17.76
C ARG A 29 14.27 -10.65 16.89
N ILE A 30 14.75 -9.95 15.86
CA ILE A 30 13.88 -9.22 14.94
C ILE A 30 12.97 -10.17 14.15
N GLY A 31 13.44 -11.40 13.90
CA GLY A 31 12.63 -12.48 13.32
C GLY A 31 12.40 -12.29 11.82
N ARG A 32 11.13 -12.41 11.39
CA ARG A 32 10.74 -12.26 9.98
C ARG A 32 11.06 -10.86 9.47
N THR A 33 11.99 -10.78 8.52
CA THR A 33 12.35 -9.54 7.83
C THR A 33 11.68 -9.47 6.45
N GLU A 34 11.21 -8.28 6.07
CA GLU A 34 10.53 -8.06 4.79
C GLU A 34 11.47 -7.37 3.81
N ASP A 35 11.91 -6.14 4.10
CA ASP A 35 12.79 -5.36 3.23
C ASP A 35 14.09 -4.93 3.92
N LEU A 36 15.04 -4.46 3.12
CA LEU A 36 16.32 -3.92 3.57
C LEU A 36 16.83 -2.83 2.62
N HIS A 37 17.66 -1.92 3.14
CA HIS A 37 18.30 -0.89 2.31
C HIS A 37 19.64 -0.43 2.90
N PHE A 38 20.68 -0.33 2.06
CA PHE A 38 21.97 0.25 2.44
C PHE A 38 21.85 1.77 2.57
N SER A 39 22.56 2.37 3.53
CA SER A 39 22.72 3.81 3.58
C SER A 39 23.54 4.31 2.38
N PRO A 40 23.39 5.58 1.95
CA PRO A 40 24.12 6.12 0.81
C PRO A 40 25.65 6.08 0.93
N ASN A 41 26.21 6.11 2.14
CA ASN A 41 27.64 5.93 2.40
C ASN A 41 28.08 4.46 2.51
N ASN A 42 27.17 3.50 2.38
CA ASN A 42 27.40 2.06 2.44
C ASN A 42 27.94 1.55 3.79
N GLN A 43 27.78 2.32 4.87
CA GLN A 43 28.25 1.96 6.22
C GLN A 43 27.14 1.43 7.12
N ARG A 44 25.87 1.57 6.70
CA ARG A 44 24.71 1.09 7.46
C ARG A 44 23.77 0.29 6.57
N LEU A 45 23.08 -0.67 7.18
CA LEU A 45 22.04 -1.47 6.56
C LEU A 45 20.80 -1.45 7.45
N ALA A 46 19.68 -0.94 6.94
CA ALA A 46 18.40 -1.02 7.63
C ALA A 46 17.70 -2.33 7.26
N LEU A 47 17.16 -3.04 8.25
CA LEU A 47 16.30 -4.21 8.09
C LEU A 47 14.93 -3.95 8.70
N VAL A 48 13.89 -4.33 7.99
CA VAL A 48 12.50 -4.16 8.43
C VAL A 48 12.01 -5.38 9.19
N GLY A 49 11.71 -5.20 10.48
CA GLY A 49 11.18 -6.23 11.37
C GLY A 49 9.66 -6.23 11.42
N HIS A 50 9.04 -6.91 10.46
CA HIS A 50 7.60 -6.90 10.21
C HIS A 50 6.73 -7.24 11.42
N LEU A 51 7.00 -8.38 12.06
CA LEU A 51 6.20 -8.86 13.19
C LEU A 51 6.53 -8.15 14.51
N LYS A 52 7.60 -7.36 14.53
CA LYS A 52 8.08 -6.67 15.73
C LYS A 52 7.81 -5.17 15.69
N ASN A 53 7.26 -4.65 14.59
CA ASN A 53 6.99 -3.21 14.43
C ASN A 53 8.23 -2.35 14.72
N GLN A 54 9.39 -2.80 14.23
CA GLN A 54 10.67 -2.16 14.50
C GLN A 54 11.61 -2.26 13.29
N LEU A 55 12.66 -1.44 13.29
CA LEU A 55 13.80 -1.63 12.40
C LEU A 55 15.00 -2.12 13.19
N LEU A 56 15.89 -2.84 12.52
CA LEU A 56 17.26 -3.08 12.98
C LEU A 56 18.20 -2.38 12.01
N VAL A 57 18.98 -1.42 12.50
CA VAL A 57 20.01 -0.75 11.71
C VAL A 57 21.35 -1.34 12.10
N LEU A 58 22.03 -1.98 11.15
CA LEU A 58 23.34 -2.59 11.34
C LEU A 58 24.43 -1.66 10.83
N ASP A 59 25.49 -1.49 11.60
CA ASP A 59 26.74 -0.95 11.08
C ASP A 59 27.49 -2.06 10.34
N ILE A 60 27.92 -1.78 9.12
CA ILE A 60 28.41 -2.78 8.18
C ILE A 60 29.66 -2.31 7.45
N GLU A 61 30.58 -3.25 7.25
CA GLU A 61 31.73 -3.11 6.37
C GLU A 61 31.63 -4.14 5.23
N VAL A 62 31.58 -3.62 4.00
CA VAL A 62 31.64 -4.42 2.78
C VAL A 62 33.07 -4.34 2.23
N PRO A 63 33.90 -5.39 2.35
CA PRO A 63 35.26 -5.34 1.84
C PRO A 63 35.29 -5.44 0.32
N PRO A 64 36.40 -5.02 -0.33
CA PRO A 64 36.64 -5.33 -1.73
C PRO A 64 36.70 -6.85 -1.93
N LEU A 65 35.75 -7.41 -2.68
CA LEU A 65 35.57 -8.87 -2.81
C LEU A 65 36.62 -9.59 -3.68
N ALA A 66 37.55 -8.87 -4.30
CA ALA A 66 38.58 -9.44 -5.19
C ALA A 66 39.51 -10.49 -4.54
N GLN A 67 39.41 -10.72 -3.23
CA GLN A 67 40.26 -11.64 -2.46
C GLN A 67 39.48 -12.63 -1.56
N GLY A 68 38.19 -12.85 -1.79
CA GLY A 68 37.39 -13.78 -0.95
C GLY A 68 36.98 -13.17 0.40
N GLY A 69 36.50 -11.92 0.37
CA GLY A 69 36.16 -11.14 1.56
C GLY A 69 34.90 -11.64 2.29
N SER A 70 34.87 -11.42 3.60
CA SER A 70 33.73 -11.63 4.49
C SER A 70 33.03 -10.30 4.80
N ILE A 71 31.70 -10.30 4.87
CA ILE A 71 30.93 -9.13 5.32
C ILE A 71 31.12 -8.99 6.82
N ARG A 72 31.46 -7.80 7.31
CA ARG A 72 31.62 -7.55 8.76
C ARG A 72 30.45 -6.74 9.28
N LEU A 73 29.75 -7.26 10.28
CA LEU A 73 28.76 -6.48 11.04
C LEU A 73 29.41 -6.01 12.33
N ILE A 74 29.37 -4.71 12.55
CA ILE A 74 30.19 -4.03 13.57
C ILE A 74 29.37 -3.78 14.83
N ASP A 75 28.17 -3.22 14.68
CA ASP A 75 27.23 -2.95 15.77
C ASP A 75 25.79 -2.93 15.22
N TYR A 76 24.81 -2.72 16.10
CA TYR A 76 23.42 -2.55 15.71
C TYR A 76 22.68 -1.53 16.58
N LEU A 77 21.58 -1.02 16.03
CA LEU A 77 20.59 -0.20 16.72
C LEU A 77 19.18 -0.74 16.45
N GLU A 78 18.46 -1.12 17.51
CA GLU A 78 17.02 -1.39 17.46
C GLU A 78 16.25 -0.06 17.46
N VAL A 79 15.49 0.20 16.40
CA VAL A 79 14.72 1.44 16.26
C VAL A 79 13.23 1.12 16.36
N ARG A 80 12.56 1.78 17.29
CA ARG A 80 11.12 1.68 17.53
C ARG A 80 10.47 3.04 17.32
N SER A 81 9.20 3.04 16.94
CA SER A 81 8.37 4.24 16.84
C SER A 81 6.92 3.81 16.90
N ASP A 82 6.07 4.61 17.51
CA ASP A 82 4.63 4.34 17.56
C ASP A 82 4.00 4.41 16.15
N ALA A 83 4.67 5.08 15.21
CA ALA A 83 4.29 5.15 13.81
C ALA A 83 4.68 3.90 13.00
N LEU A 84 5.45 2.95 13.53
CA LEU A 84 5.78 1.70 12.83
C LEU A 84 4.65 0.68 13.04
N VAL A 85 3.72 0.61 12.10
CA VAL A 85 2.56 -0.28 12.18
C VAL A 85 2.59 -1.28 11.02
N TYR A 86 3.13 -2.46 11.28
CA TYR A 86 3.34 -3.50 10.26
C TYR A 86 4.30 -3.00 9.15
N PRO A 87 5.53 -2.58 9.52
CA PRO A 87 6.49 -2.01 8.59
C PRO A 87 6.91 -3.07 7.58
N HIS A 88 7.07 -2.65 6.32
CA HIS A 88 7.29 -3.58 5.21
C HIS A 88 8.45 -3.16 4.32
N GLY A 89 8.42 -1.94 3.77
CA GLY A 89 9.48 -1.40 2.90
C GLY A 89 10.34 -0.35 3.59
N VAL A 90 11.60 -0.18 3.17
CA VAL A 90 12.50 0.85 3.71
C VAL A 90 13.39 1.48 2.64
N PHE A 91 13.66 2.79 2.77
CA PHE A 91 14.54 3.50 1.86
C PHE A 91 15.31 4.61 2.57
N TRP A 92 16.63 4.64 2.44
CA TRP A 92 17.46 5.73 2.97
C TRP A 92 17.46 6.94 2.04
N LEU A 93 17.18 8.12 2.57
CA LEU A 93 17.25 9.41 1.85
C LEU A 93 18.64 10.04 1.91
N ASP A 94 19.29 9.88 3.05
CA ASP A 94 20.67 10.23 3.35
C ASP A 94 21.20 9.23 4.37
N ASP A 95 22.38 9.47 4.92
CA ASP A 95 22.97 8.53 5.86
C ASP A 95 22.20 8.44 7.17
N GLN A 96 21.40 9.43 7.56
CA GLN A 96 20.70 9.53 8.84
C GLN A 96 19.18 9.58 8.73
N THR A 97 18.62 9.63 7.53
CA THR A 97 17.18 9.79 7.34
C THR A 97 16.68 8.69 6.42
N LEU A 98 15.62 8.00 6.86
CA LEU A 98 14.98 6.96 6.06
C LEU A 98 13.46 7.11 6.07
N ILE A 99 12.82 6.52 5.07
CA ILE A 99 11.37 6.36 4.97
C ILE A 99 11.06 4.88 5.21
N VAL A 100 10.00 4.62 5.97
CA VAL A 100 9.43 3.28 6.13
C VAL A 100 8.05 3.25 5.51
N ALA A 101 7.76 2.23 4.71
CA ALA A 101 6.42 1.95 4.20
C ALA A 101 5.72 0.96 5.15
N ASN A 102 4.60 1.37 5.76
CA ASN A 102 3.82 0.54 6.68
C ASN A 102 2.54 0.00 6.04
N ARG A 103 2.38 -1.33 6.01
CA ARG A 103 1.19 -1.95 5.42
C ARG A 103 -0.10 -1.67 6.19
N GLN A 104 -0.03 -1.27 7.45
CA GLN A 104 -1.19 -0.94 8.29
C GLN A 104 -1.15 0.50 8.82
N GLY A 105 -0.51 1.41 8.10
CA GLY A 105 -0.47 2.83 8.45
C GLY A 105 -0.04 3.69 7.27
N GLU A 106 0.64 4.79 7.58
CA GLU A 106 1.23 5.72 6.64
C GLU A 106 2.71 5.41 6.38
N ALA A 107 3.46 6.32 5.77
CA ALA A 107 4.90 6.18 5.59
C ALA A 107 5.69 7.20 6.43
N PRO A 108 6.18 6.84 7.65
CA PRO A 108 6.96 7.74 8.47
C PRO A 108 8.35 7.99 7.89
N VAL A 109 8.82 9.22 8.04
CA VAL A 109 10.21 9.63 7.81
C VAL A 109 10.91 9.72 9.15
N LEU A 110 11.95 8.91 9.36
CA LEU A 110 12.63 8.77 10.64
C LEU A 110 14.06 9.31 10.57
N HIS A 111 14.49 10.01 11.62
CA HIS A 111 15.90 10.37 11.81
C HIS A 111 16.61 9.30 12.65
N ILE A 112 17.58 8.61 12.06
CA ILE A 112 18.42 7.61 12.69
C ILE A 112 19.79 8.24 13.04
N PRO A 113 20.10 8.44 14.33
CA PRO A 113 21.36 9.04 14.73
C PRO A 113 22.55 8.18 14.29
N LEU A 114 23.70 8.81 13.99
CA LEU A 114 24.93 8.09 13.65
C LEU A 114 25.50 7.32 14.84
N VAL A 115 25.31 7.84 16.05
CA VAL A 115 25.77 7.21 17.29
C VAL A 115 24.53 6.82 18.09
N GLY A 116 24.34 5.52 18.26
CA GLY A 116 23.25 4.97 19.08
C GLY A 116 23.48 5.18 20.58
N PRO A 117 22.43 5.09 21.40
CA PRO A 117 22.56 5.06 22.85
C PRO A 117 23.27 3.77 23.31
N PRO A 118 23.86 3.73 24.52
CA PRO A 118 24.56 2.54 25.04
C PRO A 118 23.70 1.28 25.07
N GLU A 119 22.37 1.44 25.25
CA GLU A 119 21.41 0.33 25.29
C GLU A 119 21.12 -0.27 23.90
N ARG A 120 21.61 0.34 22.80
CA ARG A 120 21.37 -0.08 21.40
C ARG A 120 19.89 -0.19 21.04
N SER A 121 19.05 0.57 21.72
CA SER A 121 17.61 0.65 21.49
C SER A 121 17.19 2.10 21.58
N LEU A 122 16.42 2.56 20.60
CA LEU A 122 15.95 3.93 20.51
C LEU A 122 14.49 3.97 20.09
N HIS A 123 13.69 4.76 20.80
CA HIS A 123 12.32 5.12 20.37
C HIS A 123 12.37 6.51 19.73
N ILE A 124 11.77 6.65 18.54
CA ILE A 124 11.90 7.84 17.69
C ILE A 124 10.51 8.32 17.25
N GLU A 125 10.28 9.62 17.34
CA GLU A 125 9.14 10.27 16.72
C GLU A 125 9.43 10.60 15.24
N PRO A 126 8.49 10.39 14.32
CA PRO A 126 8.69 10.73 12.91
C PRO A 126 8.96 12.23 12.71
N LEU A 127 9.91 12.54 11.83
CA LEU A 127 10.11 13.91 11.34
C LEU A 127 8.92 14.39 10.50
N HIS A 128 8.33 13.45 9.76
CA HIS A 128 7.23 13.69 8.86
C HIS A 128 6.44 12.39 8.63
N MET A 129 5.17 12.52 8.27
CA MET A 129 4.29 11.40 7.96
C MET A 129 3.70 11.59 6.57
N LEU A 130 4.10 10.74 5.61
CA LEU A 130 3.59 10.79 4.24
C LEU A 130 2.23 10.10 4.14
N GLY A 131 1.29 10.69 3.40
CA GLY A 131 -0.06 10.14 3.23
C GLY A 131 -1.12 10.78 4.13
N ILE A 132 -0.74 11.71 5.02
CA ILE A 132 -1.68 12.43 5.87
C ILE A 132 -2.14 13.70 5.14
N GLY A 133 -3.16 13.57 4.30
CA GLY A 133 -3.71 14.73 3.58
C GLY A 133 -5.06 14.45 2.89
N PRO A 134 -5.77 15.51 2.45
CA PRO A 134 -7.05 15.37 1.75
C PRO A 134 -6.92 14.70 0.38
N LEU A 135 -5.72 14.71 -0.20
CA LEU A 135 -5.36 13.95 -1.40
C LEU A 135 -4.65 12.63 -1.06
N GLY A 136 -4.64 12.23 0.23
CA GLY A 136 -3.84 11.16 0.83
C GLY A 136 -3.81 9.92 -0.06
N ALA A 137 -2.73 9.80 -0.82
CA ALA A 137 -2.60 8.75 -1.83
C ALA A 137 -1.85 7.54 -1.29
N ALA A 138 -1.33 7.59 -0.06
CA ALA A 138 -0.72 6.44 0.59
C ALA A 138 -1.82 5.62 1.27
N HIS A 139 -1.93 4.35 0.89
CA HIS A 139 -2.89 3.43 1.49
C HIS A 139 -2.25 2.06 1.56
N THR A 140 -2.00 1.58 2.78
CA THR A 140 -1.28 0.31 3.01
C THR A 140 0.06 0.23 2.26
N PRO A 141 0.97 1.23 2.39
CA PRO A 141 2.23 1.25 1.68
C PRO A 141 3.11 0.03 2.02
N GLY A 142 3.56 -0.68 0.98
CA GLY A 142 4.38 -1.89 1.08
C GLY A 142 5.84 -1.72 0.71
N SER A 143 6.13 -0.78 -0.18
CA SER A 143 7.49 -0.50 -0.65
C SER A 143 7.63 0.98 -0.94
N VAL A 144 8.86 1.47 -0.83
CA VAL A 144 9.22 2.86 -1.06
C VAL A 144 10.47 2.95 -1.94
N ALA A 145 10.47 3.91 -2.85
CA ALA A 145 11.65 4.40 -3.55
C ALA A 145 11.66 5.92 -3.50
N ALA A 146 12.83 6.54 -3.46
CA ALA A 146 12.92 7.99 -3.43
C ALA A 146 14.09 8.51 -4.27
N ALA A 147 13.98 9.76 -4.71
CA ALA A 147 15.04 10.45 -5.40
C ALA A 147 14.99 11.97 -5.19
N ARG A 148 16.16 12.62 -5.20
CA ARG A 148 16.28 14.07 -5.03
C ARG A 148 15.87 14.80 -6.31
N LEU A 149 15.21 15.94 -6.15
CA LEU A 149 14.71 16.81 -7.23
C LEU A 149 15.33 18.23 -7.21
N GLY A 150 16.41 18.46 -6.44
CA GLY A 150 17.00 19.79 -6.24
C GLY A 150 16.35 20.58 -5.10
N ASP A 151 17.04 21.62 -4.60
CA ASP A 151 16.53 22.57 -3.58
C ASP A 151 15.86 21.94 -2.34
N GLY A 152 16.42 20.82 -1.87
CA GLY A 152 15.91 20.07 -0.71
C GLY A 152 14.65 19.24 -0.98
N TRP A 153 14.11 19.26 -2.20
CA TRP A 153 12.95 18.45 -2.59
C TRP A 153 13.33 17.01 -2.90
N ILE A 154 12.44 16.12 -2.48
CA ILE A 154 12.55 14.68 -2.61
C ILE A 154 11.24 14.17 -3.22
N GLU A 155 11.35 13.46 -4.33
CA GLU A 155 10.30 12.61 -4.85
C GLU A 155 10.29 11.30 -4.07
N VAL A 156 9.12 10.88 -3.61
CA VAL A 156 8.91 9.58 -2.97
C VAL A 156 7.82 8.84 -3.73
N LEU A 157 8.11 7.62 -4.17
CA LEU A 157 7.15 6.71 -4.75
C LEU A 157 6.80 5.62 -3.74
N LEU A 158 5.51 5.40 -3.52
CA LEU A 158 5.00 4.37 -2.61
C LEU A 158 4.17 3.36 -3.39
N CYS A 159 4.47 2.07 -3.19
CA CYS A 159 3.57 1.00 -3.61
C CYS A 159 2.47 0.83 -2.57
N ASN A 160 1.22 1.09 -2.95
CA ASN A 160 0.05 0.92 -2.10
C ASN A 160 -0.54 -0.46 -2.34
N ASN A 161 -0.11 -1.46 -1.55
CA ASN A 161 -0.39 -2.87 -1.80
C ASN A 161 -1.88 -3.13 -2.07
N TYR A 162 -2.72 -2.91 -1.06
CA TYR A 162 -4.13 -3.27 -1.09
C TYR A 162 -5.02 -2.20 -1.73
N ALA A 163 -4.42 -1.06 -2.14
CA ALA A 163 -5.09 -0.11 -3.03
C ALA A 163 -4.76 -0.34 -4.50
N HIS A 164 -3.84 -1.26 -4.81
CA HIS A 164 -3.43 -1.61 -6.17
C HIS A 164 -2.94 -0.41 -6.98
N THR A 165 -2.18 0.49 -6.33
CA THR A 165 -1.65 1.70 -6.96
C THR A 165 -0.20 1.96 -6.58
N VAL A 166 0.47 2.78 -7.36
CA VAL A 166 1.67 3.50 -6.93
C VAL A 166 1.32 4.97 -6.80
N SER A 167 1.61 5.59 -5.66
CA SER A 167 1.50 7.03 -5.46
C SER A 167 2.86 7.72 -5.54
N GLN A 168 2.85 8.99 -5.94
CA GLN A 168 4.01 9.87 -5.92
C GLN A 168 3.76 11.00 -4.92
N HIS A 169 4.77 11.33 -4.14
CA HIS A 169 4.74 12.36 -3.09
C HIS A 169 5.94 13.30 -3.26
N LEU A 170 5.74 14.57 -2.95
CA LEU A 170 6.82 15.55 -2.81
C LEU A 170 7.01 15.90 -1.35
N LEU A 171 8.25 15.80 -0.91
CA LEU A 171 8.69 16.10 0.45
C LEU A 171 9.82 17.12 0.40
N ASN A 172 9.79 18.09 1.31
CA ASN A 172 10.93 18.97 1.60
C ASN A 172 11.22 18.93 3.10
N LEU A 173 12.34 18.31 3.48
CA LEU A 173 12.72 18.12 4.88
C LEU A 173 13.13 19.44 5.58
N GLU A 174 13.48 20.48 4.82
CA GLU A 174 13.77 21.81 5.35
C GLU A 174 12.49 22.58 5.68
N GLN A 175 11.35 22.14 5.14
CA GLN A 175 10.02 22.74 5.34
C GLN A 175 9.01 21.71 5.84
N PRO A 176 9.24 21.07 7.00
CA PRO A 176 8.48 19.90 7.46
C PRO A 176 7.00 20.19 7.77
N ALA A 177 6.64 21.47 7.93
CA ALA A 177 5.26 21.92 8.13
C ALA A 177 4.40 21.90 6.84
N THR A 178 5.02 21.72 5.67
CA THR A 178 4.31 21.63 4.39
C THR A 178 3.69 20.25 4.29
N SER A 179 2.37 20.20 4.05
CA SER A 179 1.69 18.93 3.74
C SER A 179 2.32 18.27 2.50
N ASP A 180 2.38 16.95 2.51
CA ASP A 180 2.88 16.22 1.36
C ASP A 180 1.96 16.42 0.15
N MET A 181 2.57 16.75 -0.99
CA MET A 181 1.82 16.89 -2.24
C MET A 181 1.80 15.52 -2.93
N ALA A 182 0.66 14.85 -2.85
CA ALA A 182 0.50 13.48 -3.31
C ALA A 182 -0.47 13.34 -4.48
N SER A 183 -0.23 12.35 -5.34
CA SER A 183 -1.17 11.90 -6.37
C SER A 183 -0.95 10.42 -6.68
N VAL A 184 -2.01 9.74 -7.15
CA VAL A 184 -1.85 8.40 -7.74
C VAL A 184 -1.09 8.55 -9.05
N LEU A 185 0.00 7.80 -9.18
CA LEU A 185 0.87 7.81 -10.34
C LEU A 185 0.57 6.66 -11.30
N LEU A 186 0.39 5.43 -10.79
CA LEU A 186 0.09 4.22 -11.57
C LEU A 186 -1.06 3.45 -10.89
N ALA A 187 -1.93 2.84 -11.69
CA ALA A 187 -3.01 1.99 -11.19
C ALA A 187 -3.34 0.84 -12.15
N ASP A 188 -3.37 1.11 -13.45
CA ASP A 188 -3.87 0.14 -14.42
C ASP A 188 -3.03 -1.14 -14.45
N GLY A 189 -3.73 -2.27 -14.38
CA GLY A 189 -3.14 -3.62 -14.36
C GLY A 189 -2.35 -4.00 -13.11
N LEU A 190 -2.20 -3.12 -12.11
CA LEU A 190 -1.52 -3.47 -10.86
C LEU A 190 -2.44 -4.31 -9.96
N ASP A 191 -1.90 -5.36 -9.35
CA ASP A 191 -2.56 -6.15 -8.30
C ASP A 191 -1.53 -6.55 -7.24
N ILE A 192 -1.63 -5.86 -6.10
CA ILE A 192 -0.67 -5.88 -5.00
C ILE A 192 0.73 -5.49 -5.49
N PRO A 193 0.98 -4.20 -5.83
CA PRO A 193 2.33 -3.75 -6.11
C PRO A 193 3.15 -3.84 -4.82
N ASP A 194 4.25 -4.61 -4.79
CA ASP A 194 4.92 -4.99 -3.53
C ASP A 194 6.36 -4.52 -3.39
N GLY A 195 6.93 -4.03 -4.49
CA GLY A 195 8.29 -3.55 -4.60
C GLY A 195 8.36 -2.50 -5.69
N ILE A 196 9.19 -1.48 -5.48
CA ILE A 196 9.46 -0.43 -6.45
C ILE A 196 10.93 -0.08 -6.47
N ALA A 197 11.44 0.21 -7.66
CA ALA A 197 12.77 0.75 -7.87
C ALA A 197 12.79 1.80 -8.98
N LEU A 198 13.67 2.78 -8.81
CA LEU A 198 14.04 3.75 -9.84
C LEU A 198 15.37 3.31 -10.47
N SER A 199 15.49 3.44 -11.79
CA SER A 199 16.81 3.38 -12.42
C SER A 199 17.65 4.60 -11.99
N HIS A 200 18.97 4.43 -11.94
CA HIS A 200 19.91 5.46 -11.51
C HIS A 200 19.98 6.63 -12.51
N ASP A 201 19.85 6.33 -13.80
CA ASP A 201 19.69 7.33 -14.88
C ASP A 201 18.33 8.06 -14.83
N GLY A 202 17.42 7.59 -13.97
CA GLY A 202 16.11 8.15 -13.74
C GLY A 202 15.12 7.98 -14.88
N ARG A 203 15.41 7.16 -15.90
CA ARG A 203 14.54 6.93 -17.07
C ARG A 203 13.47 5.86 -16.87
N TRP A 204 13.61 5.00 -15.86
CA TRP A 204 12.73 3.84 -15.67
C TRP A 204 12.22 3.71 -14.23
N ILE A 205 10.99 3.21 -14.11
CA ILE A 205 10.37 2.78 -12.86
C ILE A 205 10.02 1.31 -13.02
N ALA A 206 10.50 0.45 -12.13
CA ALA A 206 10.11 -0.95 -12.10
C ALA A 206 9.26 -1.22 -10.85
N VAL A 207 8.13 -1.91 -11.04
CA VAL A 207 7.14 -2.22 -10.00
C VAL A 207 6.83 -3.70 -10.05
N SER A 208 7.07 -4.43 -8.96
CA SER A 208 6.63 -5.82 -8.86
C SER A 208 5.12 -5.87 -8.73
N ASN A 209 4.49 -6.75 -9.50
CA ASN A 209 3.04 -6.93 -9.56
C ASN A 209 2.73 -8.33 -9.03
N HIS A 210 2.58 -8.43 -7.71
CA HIS A 210 2.67 -9.67 -6.95
C HIS A 210 1.70 -10.75 -7.45
N ASN A 211 0.43 -10.41 -7.63
CA ASN A 211 -0.59 -11.39 -8.04
C ASN A 211 -0.62 -11.66 -9.54
N HIS A 212 -0.02 -10.80 -10.36
CA HIS A 212 0.13 -11.02 -11.79
C HIS A 212 1.41 -11.77 -12.16
N HIS A 213 2.23 -12.16 -11.19
CA HIS A 213 3.44 -12.97 -11.39
C HIS A 213 4.40 -12.31 -12.41
N CYS A 214 4.55 -10.99 -12.32
CA CYS A 214 5.40 -10.20 -13.22
C CYS A 214 5.93 -8.92 -12.57
N VAL A 215 6.92 -8.30 -13.22
CA VAL A 215 7.33 -6.92 -12.93
C VAL A 215 6.96 -6.05 -14.10
N PHE A 216 6.30 -4.93 -13.84
CA PHE A 216 6.02 -3.90 -14.82
C PHE A 216 7.12 -2.85 -14.81
N VAL A 217 7.59 -2.48 -16.01
CA VAL A 217 8.60 -1.45 -16.20
C VAL A 217 8.02 -0.33 -17.03
N TYR A 218 8.06 0.88 -16.48
CA TYR A 218 7.48 2.09 -17.05
C TYR A 218 8.57 3.09 -17.41
N PRO A 219 8.47 3.77 -18.57
CA PRO A 219 9.25 4.98 -18.81
C PRO A 219 8.90 6.02 -17.75
N ASN A 220 9.90 6.62 -17.14
CA ASN A 220 9.75 7.70 -16.17
C ASN A 220 9.46 9.03 -16.88
N ALA A 221 8.32 9.10 -17.57
CA ALA A 221 7.92 10.23 -18.40
C ALA A 221 7.01 11.21 -17.66
N ALA A 222 7.02 12.48 -18.07
CA ALA A 222 6.15 13.52 -17.54
C ALA A 222 4.66 13.19 -17.70
N THR A 223 4.32 12.45 -18.76
CA THR A 223 2.95 12.08 -19.12
C THR A 223 2.45 10.83 -18.38
N LEU A 224 3.25 10.22 -17.52
CA LEU A 224 2.84 9.03 -16.78
C LEU A 224 1.64 9.36 -15.87
N ASP A 225 0.65 8.48 -15.89
CA ASP A 225 -0.63 8.64 -15.21
C ASP A 225 -1.23 7.29 -14.80
N PRO A 226 -2.32 7.28 -13.99
CA PRO A 226 -2.90 6.04 -13.49
C PRO A 226 -3.34 5.04 -14.57
N GLY A 227 -3.62 5.49 -15.79
CA GLY A 227 -4.03 4.64 -16.92
C GLY A 227 -2.87 4.17 -17.81
N SER A 228 -1.64 4.56 -17.49
CA SER A 228 -0.46 4.24 -18.29
C SER A 228 -0.16 2.76 -18.29
N GLN A 229 0.10 2.20 -19.47
CA GLN A 229 0.54 0.82 -19.64
C GLN A 229 2.05 0.68 -19.40
N PRO A 230 2.53 -0.48 -18.92
CA PRO A 230 3.96 -0.75 -18.85
C PRO A 230 4.57 -0.81 -20.26
N ALA A 231 5.78 -0.28 -20.41
CA ALA A 231 6.56 -0.48 -21.63
C ALA A 231 7.27 -1.84 -21.63
N GLY A 232 7.60 -2.36 -20.45
CA GLY A 232 8.27 -3.64 -20.26
C GLY A 232 7.54 -4.54 -19.27
N VAL A 233 7.58 -5.85 -19.51
CA VAL A 233 7.03 -6.87 -18.60
C VAL A 233 8.08 -7.96 -18.37
N LEU A 234 8.57 -8.07 -17.13
CA LEU A 234 9.47 -9.15 -16.72
C LEU A 234 8.63 -10.34 -16.24
N ARG A 235 8.78 -11.49 -16.89
CA ARG A 235 8.03 -12.73 -16.64
C ARG A 235 8.93 -13.81 -16.03
N GLY A 236 8.33 -14.90 -15.54
CA GLY A 236 9.09 -16.04 -14.99
C GLY A 236 9.45 -15.89 -13.52
N VAL A 237 8.77 -14.98 -12.81
CA VAL A 237 8.79 -14.83 -11.36
C VAL A 237 7.41 -15.21 -10.81
N SER A 238 7.35 -15.94 -9.69
CA SER A 238 6.09 -16.37 -9.11
C SER A 238 5.49 -15.23 -8.29
N TYR A 239 6.07 -14.85 -7.17
CA TYR A 239 5.50 -13.77 -6.34
C TYR A 239 6.54 -12.67 -6.16
N PRO A 240 6.72 -11.80 -7.18
CA PRO A 240 7.76 -10.80 -7.16
C PRO A 240 7.52 -9.83 -6.01
N HIS A 241 8.58 -9.56 -5.26
CA HIS A 241 8.53 -8.72 -4.07
C HIS A 241 9.50 -7.55 -4.24
N GLY A 242 10.59 -7.49 -3.48
CA GLY A 242 11.64 -6.49 -3.65
C GLY A 242 12.39 -6.63 -4.97
N LEU A 243 12.81 -5.49 -5.53
CA LEU A 243 13.60 -5.44 -6.76
C LEU A 243 14.57 -4.25 -6.75
N ARG A 244 15.71 -4.39 -7.45
CA ARG A 244 16.72 -3.33 -7.59
C ARG A 244 17.38 -3.36 -8.96
N PHE A 245 17.64 -2.17 -9.50
CA PHE A 245 18.54 -1.99 -10.64
C PHE A 245 20.00 -2.10 -10.18
N THR A 246 20.87 -2.67 -11.01
CA THR A 246 22.31 -2.51 -10.84
C THR A 246 22.72 -1.05 -11.07
N SER A 247 23.90 -0.64 -10.59
CA SER A 247 24.33 0.77 -10.64
C SER A 247 24.48 1.33 -12.07
N ASP A 248 24.61 0.45 -13.07
CA ASP A 248 24.69 0.77 -14.48
C ASP A 248 23.35 0.63 -15.22
N ASP A 249 22.27 0.31 -14.49
CA ASP A 249 20.90 0.08 -14.98
C ASP A 249 20.75 -1.02 -16.04
N SER A 250 21.81 -1.82 -16.27
CA SER A 250 21.85 -2.91 -17.25
C SER A 250 21.08 -4.14 -16.80
N PHE A 251 20.88 -4.31 -15.49
CA PHE A 251 20.19 -5.46 -14.92
C PHE A 251 19.19 -5.06 -13.84
N ILE A 252 18.16 -5.90 -13.66
CA ILE A 252 17.24 -5.86 -12.53
C ILE A 252 17.31 -7.20 -11.82
N LEU A 253 17.54 -7.18 -10.50
CA LEU A 253 17.37 -8.33 -9.64
C LEU A 253 15.98 -8.27 -8.98
N VAL A 254 15.26 -9.39 -8.98
CA VAL A 254 13.90 -9.50 -8.43
C VAL A 254 13.85 -10.65 -7.44
N ALA A 255 13.47 -10.38 -6.19
CA ALA A 255 13.19 -11.39 -5.19
C ALA A 255 11.84 -12.08 -5.48
N ASP A 256 11.82 -13.40 -5.50
CA ASP A 256 10.62 -14.21 -5.69
C ASP A 256 10.14 -14.74 -4.33
N ALA A 257 9.15 -14.12 -3.69
CA ALA A 257 8.71 -14.52 -2.35
C ALA A 257 8.09 -15.92 -2.31
N GLY A 258 7.62 -16.44 -3.45
CA GLY A 258 7.00 -17.75 -3.53
C GLY A 258 7.91 -18.87 -4.04
N GLU A 259 9.16 -18.59 -4.33
CA GLU A 259 10.15 -19.60 -4.72
C GLU A 259 11.50 -19.30 -4.05
N PRO A 260 12.44 -20.25 -3.90
CA PRO A 260 13.70 -20.01 -3.19
C PRO A 260 14.72 -19.17 -4.00
N PHE A 261 14.25 -18.29 -4.89
CA PHE A 261 15.03 -17.71 -5.96
C PHE A 261 15.06 -16.18 -5.98
N VAL A 262 16.17 -15.66 -6.49
CA VAL A 262 16.27 -14.31 -7.07
C VAL A 262 16.39 -14.46 -8.58
N GLN A 263 15.60 -13.69 -9.32
CA GLN A 263 15.62 -13.66 -10.79
C GLN A 263 16.47 -12.48 -11.27
N LEU A 264 17.36 -12.73 -12.23
CA LEU A 264 18.17 -11.71 -12.90
C LEU A 264 17.62 -11.45 -14.30
N TYR A 265 17.29 -10.21 -14.61
CA TYR A 265 16.89 -9.76 -15.94
C TYR A 265 17.94 -8.80 -16.49
N GLY A 266 18.16 -8.82 -17.80
CA GLY A 266 19.04 -7.89 -18.49
C GLY A 266 18.27 -7.00 -19.46
N CYS A 267 18.73 -5.76 -19.55
CA CYS A 267 18.23 -4.75 -20.46
C CYS A 267 18.55 -5.11 -21.92
N SER A 268 17.65 -4.76 -22.85
CA SER A 268 17.86 -4.94 -24.29
C SER A 268 18.50 -3.70 -24.93
N GLU A 269 18.79 -3.75 -26.23
CA GLU A 269 19.23 -2.56 -26.98
C GLU A 269 18.18 -1.43 -26.94
N ASP A 270 16.89 -1.78 -26.95
CA ASP A 270 15.76 -0.85 -26.87
C ASP A 270 15.40 -0.45 -25.43
N GLY A 271 16.31 -0.72 -24.48
CA GLY A 271 16.07 -0.48 -23.06
C GLY A 271 15.21 -1.58 -22.43
N TRP A 272 14.31 -1.18 -21.54
CA TRP A 272 13.38 -2.06 -20.83
C TRP A 272 12.01 -2.15 -21.53
N CYS A 273 11.98 -2.13 -22.86
CA CYS A 273 10.76 -2.27 -23.65
C CYS A 273 10.52 -3.73 -24.06
N GLY A 274 9.26 -4.19 -24.01
CA GLY A 274 8.85 -5.53 -24.44
C GLY A 274 8.80 -6.57 -23.31
N GLU A 275 8.81 -7.84 -23.67
CA GLU A 275 8.75 -8.93 -22.70
C GLU A 275 10.14 -9.52 -22.42
N PHE A 276 10.43 -9.76 -21.14
CA PHE A 276 11.71 -10.30 -20.70
C PHE A 276 11.50 -11.59 -19.93
N GLN A 277 12.35 -12.58 -20.19
CA GLN A 277 12.51 -13.77 -19.36
C GLN A 277 13.76 -13.61 -18.49
N PRO A 278 13.87 -14.33 -17.37
CA PRO A 278 15.08 -14.26 -16.54
C PRO A 278 16.28 -14.73 -17.36
N LEU A 279 17.35 -13.94 -17.37
CA LEU A 279 18.65 -14.37 -17.87
C LEU A 279 19.23 -15.48 -16.99
N GLN A 280 18.93 -15.41 -15.68
CA GLN A 280 19.40 -16.38 -14.71
C GLN A 280 18.45 -16.46 -13.51
N THR A 281 18.28 -17.68 -12.99
CA THR A 281 17.56 -17.97 -11.74
C THR A 281 18.58 -18.39 -10.69
N LEU A 282 18.62 -17.68 -9.56
CA LEU A 282 19.63 -17.85 -8.51
C LEU A 282 18.97 -18.42 -7.26
N ARG A 283 19.36 -19.61 -6.82
CA ARG A 283 18.91 -20.12 -5.52
C ARG A 283 19.67 -19.40 -4.40
N THR A 284 18.96 -18.56 -3.66
CA THR A 284 19.51 -17.77 -2.54
C THR A 284 19.05 -18.30 -1.19
N VAL A 285 17.93 -19.04 -1.16
CA VAL A 285 17.41 -19.72 0.03
C VAL A 285 17.57 -21.22 -0.16
N ASP A 286 18.16 -21.91 0.81
CA ASP A 286 18.28 -23.37 0.74
C ASP A 286 16.90 -24.05 0.85
N GLN A 287 16.78 -25.26 0.29
CA GLN A 287 15.50 -25.96 0.21
C GLN A 287 14.87 -26.22 1.59
N ALA A 288 15.68 -26.50 2.62
CA ALA A 288 15.15 -26.78 3.95
C ALA A 288 14.58 -25.52 4.59
N SER A 289 15.26 -24.38 4.47
CA SER A 289 14.78 -23.09 4.95
C SER A 289 13.54 -22.62 4.18
N PHE A 290 13.53 -22.75 2.85
CA PHE A 290 12.35 -22.44 2.04
C PHE A 290 11.12 -23.23 2.49
N LEU A 291 11.25 -24.55 2.67
CA LEU A 291 10.13 -25.41 3.09
C LEU A 291 9.62 -25.10 4.50
N ARG A 292 10.48 -24.66 5.43
CA ARG A 292 10.04 -24.21 6.76
C ARG A 292 9.26 -22.91 6.69
N GLY A 293 9.68 -21.97 5.83
CA GLY A 293 9.04 -20.67 5.68
C GLY A 293 7.76 -20.69 4.85
N ARG A 294 7.64 -21.66 3.93
CA ARG A 294 6.50 -21.82 3.00
C ARG A 294 5.27 -22.39 3.69
N HIS A 295 4.49 -21.51 4.30
CA HIS A 295 3.17 -21.83 4.84
C HIS A 295 2.03 -21.58 3.83
N ASN A 296 2.29 -20.82 2.77
CA ASN A 296 1.42 -20.64 1.61
C ASN A 296 2.26 -20.45 0.32
N PRO A 297 1.67 -20.47 -0.89
CA PRO A 297 2.43 -20.38 -2.15
C PRO A 297 3.23 -19.09 -2.37
N GLN A 298 2.85 -18.01 -1.68
CA GLN A 298 3.40 -16.65 -1.81
C GLN A 298 4.58 -16.41 -0.86
N GLU A 299 4.97 -17.42 -0.08
CA GLU A 299 5.88 -17.29 1.05
C GLU A 299 6.97 -18.38 1.05
N GLY A 300 8.02 -18.11 1.81
CA GLY A 300 9.19 -18.96 2.00
C GLY A 300 10.43 -18.51 1.22
N GLY A 301 10.25 -17.80 0.11
CA GLY A 301 11.32 -17.23 -0.71
C GLY A 301 11.87 -15.89 -0.20
N PRO A 302 12.89 -15.34 -0.85
CA PRO A 302 13.40 -13.99 -0.56
C PRO A 302 12.34 -12.94 -0.84
N LYS A 303 12.35 -11.87 -0.03
CA LYS A 303 11.40 -10.77 -0.10
C LYS A 303 12.07 -9.45 -0.40
N GLY A 304 12.97 -9.03 0.46
CA GLY A 304 13.73 -7.80 0.29
C GLY A 304 14.97 -8.05 -0.53
N ILE A 305 15.40 -7.02 -1.26
CA ILE A 305 16.67 -7.03 -1.95
C ILE A 305 17.30 -5.64 -1.93
N ALA A 306 18.59 -5.58 -1.61
CA ALA A 306 19.39 -4.37 -1.67
C ALA A 306 20.74 -4.66 -2.33
N ILE A 307 21.22 -3.71 -3.12
CA ILE A 307 22.56 -3.75 -3.72
C ILE A 307 23.39 -2.70 -3.01
N ASP A 308 24.61 -3.07 -2.63
CA ASP A 308 25.54 -2.15 -2.00
C ASP A 308 26.01 -1.08 -3.01
N ARG A 309 26.45 0.08 -2.52
CA ARG A 309 26.86 1.18 -3.40
C ARG A 309 27.98 0.82 -4.38
N SER A 310 28.86 -0.11 -4.01
CA SER A 310 29.99 -0.53 -4.87
C SER A 310 29.60 -1.54 -5.94
N ASN A 311 28.34 -2.00 -5.97
CA ASN A 311 27.83 -2.98 -6.92
C ASN A 311 28.61 -4.30 -6.87
N HIS A 312 29.09 -4.67 -5.67
CA HIS A 312 29.85 -5.88 -5.40
C HIS A 312 29.03 -6.92 -4.64
N VAL A 313 28.07 -6.46 -3.82
CA VAL A 313 27.24 -7.30 -2.98
C VAL A 313 25.78 -6.97 -3.22
N PHE A 314 24.95 -8.00 -3.25
CA PHE A 314 23.53 -7.84 -2.96
C PHE A 314 23.16 -8.64 -1.72
N ALA A 315 22.16 -8.16 -1.00
CA ALA A 315 21.64 -8.76 0.21
C ALA A 315 20.16 -9.07 0.06
N THR A 316 19.70 -10.13 0.71
CA THR A 316 18.29 -10.55 0.71
C THR A 316 17.79 -10.81 2.13
N THR A 317 16.47 -10.72 2.29
CA THR A 317 15.74 -11.01 3.53
C THR A 317 14.63 -12.03 3.27
N CYS A 318 14.34 -12.90 4.24
CA CYS A 318 13.07 -13.63 4.31
C CYS A 318 12.80 -14.12 5.74
N HIS A 319 11.69 -14.83 5.94
CA HIS A 319 11.30 -15.35 7.25
C HIS A 319 12.35 -16.28 7.89
N GLU A 320 12.87 -17.26 7.13
CA GLU A 320 13.79 -18.28 7.64
C GLU A 320 15.28 -17.93 7.45
N GLN A 321 15.56 -16.85 6.72
CA GLN A 321 16.89 -16.30 6.48
C GLN A 321 16.81 -14.78 6.62
N PRO A 322 16.84 -14.25 7.85
CA PRO A 322 16.58 -12.83 8.10
C PRO A 322 17.54 -11.88 7.38
N LEU A 323 18.75 -12.35 7.06
CA LEU A 323 19.76 -11.62 6.30
C LEU A 323 20.73 -12.60 5.63
N ALA A 324 21.02 -12.37 4.35
CA ALA A 324 22.10 -13.04 3.63
C ALA A 324 22.73 -12.10 2.59
N PHE A 325 24.00 -12.33 2.28
CA PHE A 325 24.78 -11.52 1.33
C PHE A 325 25.34 -12.41 0.23
N PHE A 326 25.47 -11.89 -0.97
CA PHE A 326 25.93 -12.64 -2.14
C PHE A 326 26.83 -11.76 -3.01
N GLU A 327 27.81 -12.38 -3.69
CA GLU A 327 28.69 -11.68 -4.62
C GLU A 327 27.95 -11.36 -5.92
N LEU A 328 27.75 -10.07 -6.19
CA LEU A 328 27.02 -9.60 -7.37
C LEU A 328 27.82 -9.80 -8.68
N PRO A 329 29.13 -9.49 -8.77
CA PRO A 329 29.90 -9.75 -10.00
C PRO A 329 29.91 -11.21 -10.45
N ALA A 330 29.83 -12.17 -9.51
CA ALA A 330 29.75 -13.59 -9.83
C ALA A 330 28.39 -14.01 -10.42
N VAL A 331 27.35 -13.25 -10.08
CA VAL A 331 25.98 -13.39 -10.59
C VAL A 331 25.80 -12.70 -11.93
N LEU A 332 26.38 -11.52 -12.12
CA LEU A 332 26.21 -10.72 -13.34
C LEU A 332 26.94 -11.27 -14.56
N ARG A 333 27.84 -12.25 -14.41
CA ARG A 333 28.52 -12.93 -15.54
C ARG A 333 27.57 -13.98 -16.12
N PRO A 334 26.87 -13.73 -17.23
CA PRO A 334 25.98 -14.73 -17.81
C PRO A 334 26.85 -15.86 -18.36
N SER A 335 26.36 -17.11 -18.28
CA SER A 335 27.08 -18.27 -18.84
C SER A 335 27.07 -18.29 -20.38
N THR A 336 26.34 -17.36 -21.02
CA THR A 336 26.19 -17.25 -22.48
C THR A 336 26.31 -15.80 -22.96
N SER A 337 27.01 -15.63 -24.08
CA SER A 337 27.36 -14.39 -24.78
C SER A 337 26.15 -13.59 -25.30
N THR A 338 25.38 -12.98 -24.41
CA THR A 338 24.57 -11.80 -24.74
C THR A 338 25.23 -10.61 -24.07
N LEU A 339 25.96 -9.81 -24.85
CA LEU A 339 26.54 -8.57 -24.36
C LEU A 339 25.38 -7.65 -23.97
N PRO A 340 25.31 -7.18 -22.70
CA PRO A 340 24.34 -6.16 -22.33
C PRO A 340 24.59 -4.87 -23.11
N CYS A 341 23.53 -4.07 -23.24
CA CYS A 341 23.54 -2.78 -23.93
C CYS A 341 24.68 -1.89 -23.41
N THR A 342 25.28 -1.10 -24.30
CA THR A 342 26.35 -0.18 -23.92
C THR A 342 25.78 0.84 -22.93
N PRO A 343 26.37 1.04 -21.73
CA PRO A 343 25.83 1.97 -20.76
C PRO A 343 25.69 3.35 -21.38
N SER A 344 24.46 3.88 -21.40
CA SER A 344 24.22 5.28 -21.70
C SER A 344 24.99 6.12 -20.69
N GLN A 345 25.84 7.03 -21.16
CA GLN A 345 26.60 7.90 -20.26
C GLN A 345 25.66 8.61 -19.28
N PRO A 346 26.06 8.78 -18.00
CA PRO A 346 25.24 9.40 -16.98
C PRO A 346 25.09 10.91 -17.28
N GLY A 347 24.10 11.27 -18.09
CA GLY A 347 23.63 12.63 -18.25
C GLY A 347 22.70 12.97 -17.09
N TRP A 348 23.24 13.46 -15.98
CA TRP A 348 22.53 13.82 -14.74
C TRP A 348 21.49 14.96 -14.87
N THR A 349 21.10 15.39 -16.06
CA THR A 349 20.43 16.70 -16.24
C THR A 349 19.04 16.69 -16.89
N ALA A 350 18.52 15.54 -17.36
CA ALA A 350 17.21 15.50 -18.03
C ALA A 350 16.05 14.91 -17.20
N ALA A 351 16.35 14.18 -16.11
CA ALA A 351 15.32 13.46 -15.35
C ALA A 351 14.52 14.36 -14.39
N GLU A 352 15.17 15.37 -13.78
CA GLU A 352 14.55 16.24 -12.79
C GLU A 352 13.38 17.08 -13.36
N PRO A 353 13.53 17.80 -14.50
CA PRO A 353 12.40 18.54 -15.08
C PRO A 353 11.22 17.63 -15.44
N THR A 354 11.52 16.41 -15.87
CA THR A 354 10.50 15.40 -16.22
C THR A 354 9.69 14.99 -15.01
N ARG A 355 10.33 14.76 -13.86
CA ARG A 355 9.66 14.40 -12.60
C ARG A 355 8.85 15.56 -12.03
N TRP A 356 9.38 16.78 -12.04
CA TRP A 356 8.62 17.97 -11.66
C TRP A 356 7.36 18.15 -12.52
N ALA A 357 7.49 18.06 -13.84
CA ALA A 357 6.36 18.14 -14.75
C ALA A 357 5.32 17.05 -14.46
N ARG A 358 5.77 15.82 -14.19
CA ARG A 358 4.90 14.70 -13.81
C ARG A 358 4.11 14.97 -12.53
N HIS A 359 4.75 15.50 -11.51
CA HIS A 359 4.09 15.86 -10.26
C HIS A 359 3.03 16.94 -10.47
N LEU A 360 3.36 18.00 -11.20
CA LEU A 360 2.42 19.08 -11.48
C LEU A 360 1.18 18.57 -12.25
N LEU A 361 1.40 17.72 -13.25
CA LEU A 361 0.30 17.09 -14.00
C LEU A 361 -0.53 16.15 -13.12
N GLY A 362 0.12 15.34 -12.28
CA GLY A 362 -0.55 14.46 -11.32
C GLY A 362 -1.43 15.22 -10.33
N LEU A 363 -0.90 16.29 -9.72
CA LEU A 363 -1.63 17.15 -8.79
C LEU A 363 -2.81 17.86 -9.46
N SER A 364 -2.64 18.31 -10.71
CA SER A 364 -3.73 18.91 -11.48
C SER A 364 -4.88 17.92 -11.67
N ARG A 365 -4.59 16.67 -12.05
CA ARG A 365 -5.59 15.60 -12.19
C ARG A 365 -6.28 15.27 -10.87
N SER A 366 -5.52 15.09 -9.78
CA SER A 366 -6.09 14.81 -8.46
C SER A 366 -7.01 15.94 -7.98
N ARG A 367 -6.64 17.19 -8.24
CA ARG A 367 -7.50 18.35 -7.93
C ARG A 367 -8.79 18.33 -8.75
N GLU A 368 -8.72 18.06 -10.04
CA GLU A 368 -9.91 17.96 -10.91
C GLU A 368 -10.85 16.84 -10.46
N GLN A 369 -10.30 15.68 -10.09
CA GLN A 369 -11.07 14.55 -9.58
C GLN A 369 -11.77 14.89 -8.26
N LEU A 370 -11.08 15.53 -7.32
CA LEU A 370 -11.66 15.97 -6.06
C LEU A 370 -12.80 16.97 -6.27
N LEU A 371 -12.63 17.92 -7.20
CA LEU A 371 -13.68 18.87 -7.56
C LEU A 371 -14.88 18.17 -8.20
N ALA A 372 -14.66 17.15 -9.03
CA ALA A 372 -15.74 16.37 -9.64
C ALA A 372 -16.51 15.56 -8.58
N GLN A 373 -15.80 14.92 -7.63
CA GLN A 373 -16.41 14.21 -6.50
C GLN A 373 -17.28 15.13 -5.66
N HIS A 374 -16.75 16.28 -5.24
CA HIS A 374 -17.52 17.25 -4.47
C HIS A 374 -18.75 17.76 -5.23
N ARG A 375 -18.67 17.96 -6.55
CA ARG A 375 -19.85 18.32 -7.36
C ARG A 375 -20.91 17.22 -7.37
N ALA A 376 -20.49 15.96 -7.48
CA ALA A 376 -21.40 14.80 -7.46
C ALA A 376 -22.07 14.63 -6.09
N GLU A 377 -21.34 14.80 -5.00
CA GLU A 377 -21.89 14.76 -3.64
C GLU A 377 -22.94 15.86 -3.42
N MET A 378 -22.62 17.09 -3.82
CA MET A 378 -23.57 18.22 -3.71
C MET A 378 -24.83 17.99 -4.55
N ALA A 379 -24.71 17.43 -5.75
CA ALA A 379 -25.87 17.04 -6.56
C ALA A 379 -26.71 15.95 -5.88
N GLY A 380 -26.07 14.98 -5.20
CA GLY A 380 -26.76 13.96 -4.40
C GLY A 380 -27.54 14.56 -3.22
N VAL A 381 -26.96 15.51 -2.51
CA VAL A 381 -27.62 16.25 -1.41
C VAL A 381 -28.83 17.04 -1.93
N GLU A 382 -28.68 17.72 -3.07
CA GLU A 382 -29.76 18.48 -3.70
C GLU A 382 -30.93 17.56 -4.11
N GLN A 383 -30.63 16.41 -4.72
CA GLN A 383 -31.65 15.41 -5.06
C GLN A 383 -32.37 14.86 -3.82
N ALA A 384 -31.64 14.58 -2.74
CA ALA A 384 -32.23 14.12 -1.49
C ALA A 384 -33.15 15.18 -0.86
N LEU A 385 -32.75 16.45 -0.91
CA LEU A 385 -33.56 17.57 -0.43
C LEU A 385 -34.86 17.73 -1.25
N GLU A 386 -34.76 17.62 -2.57
CA GLU A 386 -35.92 17.69 -3.46
C GLU A 386 -36.89 16.52 -3.22
N GLN A 387 -36.39 15.30 -3.01
CA GLN A 387 -37.22 14.16 -2.61
C GLN A 387 -37.93 14.40 -1.27
N GLN A 388 -37.25 14.96 -0.27
CA GLN A 388 -37.90 15.32 0.99
C GLN A 388 -38.98 16.39 0.82
N ARG A 389 -38.76 17.39 -0.04
CA ARG A 389 -39.77 18.41 -0.35
C ARG A 389 -41.02 17.80 -0.97
N ARG A 390 -40.86 16.88 -1.92
CA ARG A 390 -41.98 16.17 -2.55
C ARG A 390 -42.76 15.33 -1.53
N LEU A 391 -42.05 14.55 -0.71
CA LEU A 391 -42.68 13.79 0.39
C LEU A 391 -43.44 14.68 1.37
N ALA A 392 -42.91 15.87 1.68
CA ALA A 392 -43.58 16.83 2.54
C ALA A 392 -44.84 17.42 1.88
N GLN A 393 -44.80 17.71 0.58
CA GLN A 393 -45.95 18.18 -0.20
C GLN A 393 -47.04 17.11 -0.29
N ASP A 394 -46.68 15.86 -0.57
CA ASP A 394 -47.62 14.74 -0.64
C ASP A 394 -48.32 14.54 0.72
N ARG A 395 -47.55 14.56 1.82
CA ARG A 395 -48.12 14.51 3.18
C ARG A 395 -49.06 15.68 3.47
N LEU A 396 -48.73 16.88 3.00
CA LEU A 396 -49.60 18.04 3.16
C LEU A 396 -50.93 17.84 2.42
N ALA A 397 -50.87 17.35 1.18
CA ALA A 397 -52.04 17.03 0.37
C ALA A 397 -52.91 15.94 1.02
N ASP A 398 -52.30 14.90 1.60
CA ASP A 398 -53.01 13.86 2.35
C ASP A 398 -53.73 14.43 3.57
N ILE A 399 -53.08 15.33 4.33
CA ILE A 399 -53.68 16.01 5.48
C ILE A 399 -54.89 16.86 5.03
N GLU A 400 -54.76 17.61 3.94
CA GLU A 400 -55.86 18.41 3.38
C GLU A 400 -57.03 17.54 2.93
N ALA A 401 -56.76 16.41 2.27
CA ALA A 401 -57.79 15.45 1.85
C ALA A 401 -58.53 14.85 3.05
N LEU A 402 -57.81 14.47 4.11
CA LEU A 402 -58.39 13.99 5.37
C LEU A 402 -59.27 15.06 6.03
N GLN A 403 -58.82 16.32 6.08
CA GLN A 403 -59.62 17.42 6.62
C GLN A 403 -60.92 17.64 5.83
N GLN A 404 -60.86 17.59 4.50
CA GLN A 404 -62.05 17.71 3.66
C GLN A 404 -63.04 16.56 3.87
N ALA A 405 -62.55 15.33 3.95
CA ALA A 405 -63.37 14.15 4.22
C ALA A 405 -64.07 14.26 5.59
N LEU A 406 -63.35 14.73 6.62
CA LEU A 406 -63.88 14.94 7.97
C LEU A 406 -64.97 16.02 7.98
N LEU A 407 -64.75 17.12 7.28
CA LEU A 407 -65.76 18.18 7.10
C LEU A 407 -67.01 17.66 6.36
N GLN A 408 -66.85 16.83 5.33
CA GLN A 408 -67.98 16.21 4.64
C GLN A 408 -68.78 15.27 5.56
N GLN A 409 -68.11 14.43 6.34
CA GLN A 409 -68.78 13.60 7.34
C GLN A 409 -69.54 14.45 8.36
N GLN A 410 -68.95 15.54 8.84
CA GLN A 410 -69.61 16.41 9.80
C GLN A 410 -70.87 17.06 9.20
N ARG A 411 -70.82 17.55 7.95
CA ARG A 411 -72.01 18.04 7.24
C ARG A 411 -73.07 16.95 7.08
N HIS A 412 -72.67 15.72 6.78
CA HIS A 412 -73.58 14.59 6.65
C HIS A 412 -74.26 14.29 8.00
N MET A 413 -73.50 14.23 9.09
CA MET A 413 -74.01 14.07 10.45
C MET A 413 -74.96 15.19 10.85
N ASP A 414 -74.63 16.45 10.53
CA ASP A 414 -75.51 17.60 10.79
C ASP A 414 -76.80 17.54 9.97
N ALA A 415 -76.74 17.03 8.74
CA ALA A 415 -77.92 16.83 7.90
C ALA A 415 -78.81 15.72 8.46
N VAL A 416 -78.22 14.60 8.89
CA VAL A 416 -78.93 13.51 9.60
C VAL A 416 -79.58 14.05 10.87
N ALA A 417 -78.84 14.79 11.70
CA ALA A 417 -79.34 15.38 12.95
C ALA A 417 -80.51 16.37 12.72
N ARG A 418 -80.50 17.08 11.60
CA ARG A 418 -81.57 18.02 11.19
C ARG A 418 -82.75 17.33 10.49
N SER A 419 -82.65 16.06 10.12
CA SER A 419 -83.71 15.32 9.43
C SER A 419 -84.93 15.09 10.34
N HIS A 420 -86.13 15.04 9.75
CA HIS A 420 -87.38 14.78 10.47
C HIS A 420 -87.39 13.42 11.18
N SER A 421 -86.83 12.39 10.55
CA SER A 421 -86.72 11.05 11.13
C SER A 421 -85.84 11.01 12.38
N TRP A 422 -84.70 11.72 12.37
CA TRP A 422 -83.84 11.82 13.54
C TRP A 422 -84.46 12.65 14.66
N ARG A 423 -85.12 13.76 14.35
CA ARG A 423 -85.83 14.59 15.35
C ARG A 423 -86.94 13.83 16.09
N ILE A 424 -87.64 12.94 15.40
CA ILE A 424 -88.69 12.09 16.00
C ILE A 424 -88.09 10.95 16.82
N THR A 425 -87.02 10.31 16.31
CA THR A 425 -86.45 9.12 16.94
C THR A 425 -85.39 9.41 18.01
N ALA A 426 -84.74 10.57 17.99
CA ALA A 426 -83.70 10.93 18.95
C ALA A 426 -84.22 10.97 20.40
N PRO A 427 -85.35 11.63 20.74
CA PRO A 427 -85.92 11.59 22.09
C PRO A 427 -86.26 10.17 22.56
N LEU A 428 -86.76 9.32 21.65
CA LEU A 428 -87.08 7.91 21.93
C LEU A 428 -85.82 7.08 22.19
N ARG A 429 -84.70 7.37 21.50
CA ARG A 429 -83.40 6.72 21.74
C ARG A 429 -82.77 7.16 23.06
N THR A 430 -82.85 8.45 23.41
CA THR A 430 -82.42 8.92 24.74
C THR A 430 -83.23 8.22 25.83
N LEU A 431 -84.56 8.18 25.71
CA LEU A 431 -85.43 7.42 26.62
C LEU A 431 -85.04 5.93 26.71
N ALA A 432 -84.81 5.26 25.58
CA ALA A 432 -84.40 3.86 25.56
C ALA A 432 -83.01 3.62 26.19
N SER A 433 -82.06 4.56 26.02
CA SER A 433 -80.73 4.48 26.62
C SER A 433 -80.73 4.77 28.12
N SER A 434 -81.57 5.72 28.56
CA SER A 434 -81.82 6.01 29.97
C SER A 434 -82.50 4.81 30.64
N LEU A 435 -83.47 4.18 29.98
CA LEU A 435 -84.12 2.94 30.45
C LEU A 435 -83.17 1.74 30.51
N ARG A 436 -82.14 1.65 29.64
CA ARG A 436 -81.06 0.64 29.78
C ARG A 436 -80.13 0.95 30.96
N ARG A 437 -79.81 2.22 31.21
CA ARG A 437 -79.02 2.64 32.40
C ARG A 437 -79.80 2.53 33.72
N TRP A 438 -81.13 2.50 33.65
CA TRP A 438 -82.04 2.38 34.80
C TRP A 438 -82.58 0.97 35.02
N ARG A 439 -82.05 -0.04 34.31
CA ARG A 439 -82.23 -1.43 34.74
C ARG A 439 -81.22 -1.69 35.87
N PRO A 440 -81.69 -2.01 37.09
CA PRO A 440 -80.80 -2.52 38.12
C PRO A 440 -80.19 -3.83 37.59
N ASP A 441 -78.89 -3.95 37.77
CA ASP A 441 -78.17 -5.20 37.61
C ASP A 441 -78.84 -6.26 38.49
N ARG A 442 -79.63 -7.14 37.86
CA ARG A 442 -80.05 -8.41 38.46
C ARG A 442 -79.15 -9.48 37.86
N SER A 443 -77.98 -9.57 38.49
CA SER A 443 -77.34 -10.80 38.95
C SER A 443 -77.32 -11.97 37.96
N GLY A 444 -76.13 -12.22 37.42
CA GLY A 444 -75.35 -13.34 37.90
C GLY A 444 -75.65 -14.72 37.30
N ALA A 445 -74.55 -15.29 36.79
CA ALA A 445 -74.17 -16.70 36.83
C ALA A 445 -74.29 -17.54 35.53
N GLN A 446 -73.10 -18.10 35.22
CA GLN A 446 -72.74 -19.30 34.45
C GLN A 446 -72.73 -19.20 32.91
N GLU A 447 -71.56 -19.20 32.26
CA GLU A 447 -70.44 -20.17 32.15
C GLU A 447 -70.63 -21.22 31.03
N ALA A 448 -69.50 -21.44 30.31
CA ALA A 448 -69.16 -22.52 29.38
C ALA A 448 -69.88 -22.51 28.00
N GLU A 449 -69.28 -22.77 26.84
CA GLU A 449 -67.98 -23.35 26.47
C GLU A 449 -67.72 -23.17 24.95
N SER A 450 -66.43 -23.15 24.56
CA SER A 450 -65.83 -23.54 23.25
C SER A 450 -66.25 -22.86 21.93
N LEU A 451 -65.40 -21.96 21.40
CA LEU A 451 -64.36 -22.25 20.38
C LEU A 451 -63.49 -21.00 20.12
#